data_AF-A0A0F9GMU1-F1
#
_entry.id   AF-A0A0F9GMU1-F1
#
_cell.length_a   1.000
_cell.length_b   1.000
_cell.length_c   1.000
_cell.angle_alpha   90.00
_cell.angle_beta   90.00
_cell.angle_gamma   90.00
#
_symmetry.space_group_name_H-M   'P 1'
#
loop_
_entity.id
_entity.type
_entity.pdbx_description
1 polymer ?
#
loop_
_entity_poly.entity_id
_entity_poly.type
_entity_poly.pdbx_seq_one_letter_code
_entity_poly.pdbx_strand_id
1 'polypeptide(L)' 'MTRKEQLQEQAKAGGLIVREWSPGDGVTRYRFFHDTEERQTYFGPKNGLFTALGIREAESFLGFRYQS' A
#
# COMPACT_ATOMS: atom_id res chain seq x y z
N MET A 1 -13.81 -11.39 -4.95
CA MET A 1 -12.76 -10.37 -4.78
C MET A 1 -12.65 -10.01 -3.31
N THR A 2 -11.46 -10.11 -2.75
CA THR A 2 -11.14 -9.78 -1.35
C THR A 2 -10.87 -8.28 -1.21
N ARG A 3 -10.94 -7.76 0.03
CA ARG A 3 -10.58 -6.35 0.30
C ARG A 3 -9.15 -6.02 -0.10
N LYS A 4 -8.24 -7.00 0.01
CA LYS A 4 -6.85 -6.86 -0.43
C LYS A 4 -6.75 -6.69 -1.94
N GLU A 5 -7.46 -7.52 -2.71
CA GLU A 5 -7.48 -7.43 -4.17
C GLU A 5 -8.05 -6.06 -4.61
N GLN A 6 -9.13 -5.60 -3.97
CA GLN A 6 -9.68 -4.27 -4.21
C GLN A 6 -8.66 -3.16 -3.89
N LEU A 7 -7.96 -3.24 -2.76
CA LEU A 7 -6.93 -2.28 -2.38
C LEU A 7 -5.79 -2.22 -3.42
N GLN A 8 -5.37 -3.38 -3.93
CA GLN A 8 -4.32 -3.49 -4.94
C GLN A 8 -4.76 -2.90 -6.28
N GLU A 9 -5.98 -3.18 -6.73
CA GLU A 9 -6.53 -2.62 -7.96
C GLU A 9 -6.72 -1.10 -7.86
N GLN A 10 -7.28 -0.62 -6.74
CA GLN A 10 -7.44 0.80 -6.50
C GLN A 10 -6.09 1.51 -6.50
N ALA A 11 -5.11 1.02 -5.74
CA ALA A 11 -3.76 1.59 -5.72
C ALA A 11 -3.17 1.67 -7.15
N LYS A 12 -3.30 0.57 -7.92
CA LYS A 12 -2.78 0.51 -9.30
C LYS A 12 -3.46 1.53 -10.21
N ALA A 13 -4.76 1.75 -10.06
CA ALA A 13 -5.50 2.75 -10.84
C ALA A 13 -4.97 4.20 -10.64
N GLY A 14 -4.27 4.48 -9.54
CA GLY A 14 -3.59 5.78 -9.32
C GLY A 14 -2.07 5.71 -9.40
N GLY A 15 -1.52 4.71 -10.09
CA GLY A 15 -0.08 4.59 -10.30
C GLY A 15 0.69 4.24 -9.02
N LEU A 16 0.05 3.50 -8.11
CA LEU A 16 0.67 2.98 -6.90
C LEU A 16 0.68 1.44 -6.89
N ILE A 17 1.68 0.90 -6.22
CA ILE A 17 1.76 -0.51 -5.83
C ILE A 17 1.69 -0.61 -4.32
N VAL A 18 0.94 -1.58 -3.81
CA VAL A 18 0.88 -1.90 -2.37
C VAL A 18 1.54 -3.24 -2.09
N ARG A 19 2.31 -3.31 -1.00
CA ARG A 19 2.94 -4.54 -0.49
C ARG A 19 2.60 -4.73 0.97
N GLU A 20 2.44 -5.98 1.36
CA GLU A 20 2.18 -6.36 2.75
C GLU A 20 3.44 -6.79 3.47
N TRP A 21 3.51 -6.48 4.76
CA TRP A 21 4.54 -6.99 5.66
C TRP A 21 4.00 -7.21 7.06
N SER A 22 4.35 -8.35 7.66
CA SER A 22 4.00 -8.70 9.03
C SER A 22 5.29 -9.12 9.76
N PRO A 23 5.79 -8.32 10.71
CA PRO A 23 7.04 -8.61 11.43
C PRO A 23 6.91 -9.66 12.55
N GLY A 24 5.74 -10.30 12.69
CA GLY A 24 5.47 -11.27 13.75
C GLY A 24 4.83 -10.68 15.01
N ASP A 25 4.43 -9.40 14.98
CA ASP A 25 3.72 -8.72 16.08
C ASP A 25 2.18 -8.82 16.00
N GLY A 26 1.67 -9.67 15.10
CA GLY A 26 0.24 -9.81 14.84
C GLY A 26 -0.38 -8.71 13.98
N VAL A 27 0.41 -7.72 13.52
CA VAL A 27 -0.08 -6.61 12.70
C VAL A 27 0.40 -6.74 11.25
N THR A 28 -0.56 -6.78 10.32
CA THR A 28 -0.29 -6.69 8.89
C THR A 28 -0.23 -5.23 8.46
N ARG A 29 0.90 -4.84 7.89
CA ARG A 29 1.14 -3.49 7.38
C ARG A 29 1.03 -3.45 5.87
N TYR A 30 0.52 -2.34 5.35
CA TYR A 30 0.38 -2.09 3.92
C TYR A 30 1.24 -0.90 3.54
N ARG A 31 2.28 -1.13 2.73
CA ARG A 31 3.19 -0.08 2.28
C ARG A 31 2.95 0.25 0.81
N PHE A 32 2.82 1.53 0.52
CA PHE A 32 2.55 2.06 -0.82
C PHE A 32 3.83 2.60 -1.47
N PHE A 33 3.98 2.36 -2.77
CA PHE A 33 5.08 2.86 -3.58
C PHE A 33 4.56 3.35 -4.93
N HIS A 34 5.31 4.20 -5.62
CA HIS A 34 4.99 4.55 -7.00
C HIS A 34 5.22 3.36 -7.93
N ASP A 35 4.29 3.14 -8.86
CA ASP A 35 4.34 2.03 -9.84
C ASP A 35 5.46 2.19 -10.87
N THR A 36 6.08 3.38 -10.93
CA THR A 36 7.28 3.62 -11.75
C THR A 36 8.57 3.07 -11.13
N GLU A 37 8.51 2.55 -9.90
CA GLU A 37 9.69 2.07 -9.19
C GLU A 37 9.70 0.53 -9.12
N GLU A 38 10.09 -0.10 -10.23
CA GLU A 38 10.09 -1.56 -10.48
C GLU A 38 10.82 -2.45 -9.44
N ARG A 39 11.45 -1.89 -8.41
CA ARG A 39 12.21 -2.65 -7.40
C ARG A 39 11.92 -2.25 -5.97
N GLN A 40 10.82 -1.54 -5.72
CA GLN A 40 10.47 -1.20 -4.35
C GLN A 40 9.95 -2.40 -3.57
N THR A 41 10.60 -2.64 -2.44
CA THR A 41 10.22 -3.64 -1.45
C THR A 41 10.04 -2.96 -0.11
N TYR A 42 9.57 -3.71 0.89
CA TYR A 42 9.42 -3.17 2.23
C TYR A 42 10.74 -2.64 2.81
N PHE A 43 11.89 -3.19 2.40
CA PHE A 43 13.23 -2.76 2.82
C PHE A 43 14.02 -2.05 1.70
N GLY A 44 13.31 -1.60 0.66
CA GLY A 44 13.91 -0.97 -0.51
C GLY A 44 14.47 0.43 -0.21
N PRO A 45 15.39 0.93 -1.07
CA PRO A 45 16.17 2.15 -0.81
C PRO A 45 15.33 3.44 -0.79
N LYS A 46 14.09 3.43 -1.28
CA LYS A 46 13.23 4.63 -1.30
C LYS A 46 12.01 4.53 -0.40
N ASN A 47 12.14 3.88 0.77
CA ASN A 47 11.22 3.96 1.93
C ASN A 47 9.82 4.46 1.55
N GLY A 48 8.96 3.53 1.08
CA GLY A 48 7.72 3.84 0.38
C GLY A 48 6.87 5.00 0.94
N LEU A 49 6.06 5.60 0.07
CA LEU A 49 5.23 6.80 0.31
C LEU A 49 4.49 6.81 1.65
N PHE A 50 3.89 5.68 2.01
CA PHE A 50 3.03 5.57 3.18
C PHE A 50 3.01 4.12 3.68
N THR A 51 2.93 3.93 5.00
CA THR A 51 2.75 2.62 5.63
C THR A 51 1.52 2.67 6.54
N ALA A 52 0.47 1.93 6.17
CA ALA A 52 -0.70 1.72 7.00
C ALA A 52 -0.49 0.52 7.93
N LEU A 53 -1.00 0.60 9.16
CA LEU A 53 -0.96 -0.48 10.16
C LEU A 53 -2.16 -1.43 10.06
N GLY A 54 -2.97 -1.28 9.02
CA GLY A 54 -4.08 -2.17 8.73
C GLY A 54 -4.86 -1.75 7.50
N ILE A 55 -5.76 -2.62 7.06
CA ILE A 55 -6.45 -2.46 5.78
C ILE A 55 -7.38 -1.23 5.73
N ARG A 56 -8.01 -0.86 6.86
CA ARG A 56 -8.89 0.32 6.93
C ARG A 56 -8.14 1.63 6.73
N GLU A 57 -6.94 1.73 7.30
CA GLU A 57 -6.08 2.90 7.13
C GLU A 57 -5.53 2.96 5.70
N ALA A 58 -5.21 1.80 5.12
CA ALA A 58 -4.79 1.68 3.72
C ALA A 58 -5.88 2.15 2.74
N GLU A 59 -7.13 1.74 2.97
CA GLU A 59 -8.30 2.19 2.20
C GLU A 59 -8.53 3.70 2.36
N SER A 60 -8.38 4.23 3.58
CA SER A 60 -8.55 5.66 3.85
C SER A 60 -7.51 6.50 3.11
N PHE A 61 -6.24 6.07 3.10
CA PHE A 61 -5.17 6.74 2.36
C PHE A 61 -5.49 6.87 0.87
N LEU A 62 -5.94 5.79 0.24
CA LEU A 62 -6.37 5.84 -1.17
C LEU A 62 -7.60 6.75 -1.35
N GLY A 63 -8.61 6.63 -0.48
CA GLY A 63 -9.83 7.42 -0.55
C GLY A 63 -9.60 8.93 -0.46
N PHE A 64 -8.67 9.39 0.38
CA PHE A 64 -8.27 10.80 0.42
C PHE A 64 -7.52 11.24 -0.85
N ARG A 65 -6.62 10.40 -1.35
CA ARG A 65 -5.77 10.73 -2.51
C ARG A 65 -6.55 10.87 -3.82
N TYR A 66 -7.66 10.15 -3.99
CA TYR A 66 -8.48 10.27 -5.21
C TYR A 66 -9.55 11.37 -5.16
N GLN A 67 -9.73 12.03 -4.01
CA GLN A 67 -10.68 13.15 -3.86
C GLN A 67 -10.01 14.53 -3.97
N SER A 68 -8.67 14.56 -4.04
CA SER A 68 -7.82 15.75 -4.20
C SER A 68 -7.22 15.83 -5.58
#